data_AF-A0A183GM41-F1
#
_entry.id   AF-A0A183GM41-F1
#
_cell.length_a   1.000
_cell.length_b   1.000
_cell.length_c   1.000
_cell.angle_alpha   90.00
_cell.angle_beta   90.00
_cell.angle_gamma   90.00
#
_symmetry.space_group_name_H-M   'P 1'
#
loop_
_entity.id
_entity.type
_entity.pdbx_description
1 polymer ?
#
loop_
_entity_poly.entity_id
_entity_poly.type
_entity_poly.pdbx_seq_one_letter_code
_entity_poly.pdbx_strand_id
1 'polypeptide(L)'
;MSRTFTIDGKKEFPLIMDVVRYHYSEGVTVGRGVTLKTPVPKQRWELTRDKVQLETKIGEGAFGEVWKGTLREDPSKPPIEVAVKVLKVNEENKAKIDDMHREARMMRQYKHRHVVEFYGVVNESANRVMIVMELINGGGLHHYLRKNRDVGRIPALAQNTLCTSA
;
A
#
# COMPACT_ATOMS: atom_id res chain seq x y z
N MET A 1 -8.80 23.06 27.25
CA MET A 1 -9.77 21.95 27.36
C MET A 1 -9.16 20.71 26.75
N SER A 2 -9.21 19.56 27.45
CA SER A 2 -8.79 18.28 26.89
C SER A 2 -9.86 17.78 25.90
N ARG A 3 -9.46 17.28 24.73
CA ARG A 3 -10.38 16.76 23.72
C ARG A 3 -10.89 15.39 24.18
N THR A 4 -12.21 15.24 24.30
CA THR A 4 -12.88 13.97 24.61
C THR A 4 -13.59 13.41 23.38
N PHE A 5 -13.96 12.13 23.44
CA PHE A 5 -14.61 11.39 22.36
C PHE A 5 -15.86 10.67 22.86
N THR A 6 -16.92 10.67 22.06
CA THR A 6 -18.19 9.98 22.35
C THR A 6 -18.91 9.63 21.04
N ILE A 7 -19.73 8.59 21.04
CA ILE A 7 -20.59 8.20 19.89
C ILE A 7 -22.04 8.64 20.12
N ASP A 8 -22.54 8.51 21.35
CA ASP A 8 -23.93 8.74 21.70
C ASP A 8 -24.17 10.05 22.47
N GLY A 9 -23.11 10.79 22.77
CA GLY A 9 -23.17 12.02 23.57
C GLY A 9 -23.46 11.79 25.06
N LYS A 10 -23.54 10.53 25.51
CA LYS A 10 -23.87 10.18 26.90
C LYS A 10 -22.62 9.91 27.72
N LYS A 11 -21.64 9.22 27.12
CA LYS A 11 -20.40 8.86 27.79
C LYS A 11 -19.20 9.34 27.00
N GLU A 12 -18.36 10.14 27.65
CA GLU A 12 -17.16 10.70 27.09
C GLU A 12 -15.91 9.96 27.57
N PHE A 13 -14.93 9.83 26.68
CA PHE A 13 -13.68 9.14 26.94
C PHE A 13 -12.49 9.98 26.46
N PRO A 14 -11.32 9.85 27.10
CA PRO A 14 -10.12 10.57 26.69
C PRO A 14 -9.49 10.02 25.40
N LEU A 15 -9.69 8.73 25.09
CA LEU A 15 -9.13 8.07 23.90
C LEU A 15 -10.25 7.42 23.07
N ILE A 16 -10.13 7.49 21.75
CA ILE A 16 -11.04 6.80 20.80
C ILE A 16 -11.10 5.30 21.08
N MET A 17 -9.95 4.68 21.43
CA MET A 17 -9.92 3.25 21.75
C MET A 17 -10.75 2.89 22.98
N ASP A 18 -10.92 3.80 23.94
CA ASP A 18 -11.73 3.55 25.12
C ASP A 18 -13.23 3.62 24.79
N VAL A 19 -13.62 4.51 23.86
CA VAL A 19 -14.97 4.52 23.28
C VAL A 19 -15.26 3.16 22.62
N VAL A 20 -14.36 2.68 21.76
CA VAL A 20 -14.52 1.40 21.06
C VAL A 20 -14.62 0.24 22.04
N ARG A 21 -13.74 0.20 23.06
CA ARG A 21 -13.74 -0.84 24.10
C ARG A 21 -15.06 -0.87 24.87
N TYR A 22 -15.55 0.29 25.30
CA TYR A 22 -16.81 0.38 26.04
C TYR A 22 -18.01 -0.15 25.24
N HIS A 23 -18.19 0.31 24.00
CA HIS A 23 -19.29 -0.17 23.16
C HIS A 23 -19.16 -1.66 22.79
N TYR A 24 -17.94 -2.18 22.75
CA TYR A 24 -17.66 -3.59 22.49
C TYR A 24 -17.89 -4.48 23.73
N SER A 25 -17.35 -4.12 24.90
CA SER A 25 -17.45 -4.94 26.12
C SER A 25 -18.85 -4.93 26.72
N GLU A 26 -19.50 -3.77 26.71
CA GLU A 26 -20.81 -3.58 27.34
C GLU A 26 -21.99 -3.86 26.40
N GLY A 27 -21.72 -4.14 25.12
CA GLY A 27 -22.76 -4.34 24.10
C GLY A 27 -23.64 -3.11 23.87
N VAL A 28 -23.19 -1.92 24.26
CA VAL A 28 -23.94 -0.67 24.13
C VAL A 28 -23.99 -0.25 22.67
N THR A 29 -25.18 0.12 22.21
CA THR A 29 -25.40 0.46 20.79
C THR A 29 -24.56 1.66 20.37
N VAL A 30 -23.99 1.62 19.17
CA VAL A 30 -23.30 2.75 18.52
C VAL A 30 -24.27 3.62 17.71
N GLY A 31 -25.57 3.52 17.99
CA GLY A 31 -26.65 4.20 17.28
C GLY A 31 -27.46 3.26 16.39
N ARG A 32 -28.75 3.60 16.17
CA ARG A 32 -29.70 2.84 15.32
C ARG A 32 -29.79 1.34 15.65
N GLY A 33 -29.57 0.95 16.90
CA GLY A 33 -29.60 -0.44 17.35
C GLY A 33 -28.38 -1.29 16.91
N VAL A 34 -27.33 -0.68 16.37
CA VAL A 34 -26.11 -1.39 15.93
C VAL A 34 -25.19 -1.64 17.12
N THR A 35 -24.62 -2.85 17.24
CA THR A 35 -23.66 -3.23 18.28
C THR A 35 -22.36 -3.76 17.68
N LEU A 36 -21.26 -3.59 18.40
CA LEU A 36 -19.95 -4.10 17.99
C LEU A 36 -19.83 -5.57 18.41
N LYS A 37 -19.48 -6.46 17.46
CA LYS A 37 -19.41 -7.92 17.71
C LYS A 37 -18.03 -8.53 17.55
N THR A 38 -17.36 -8.24 16.43
CA THR A 38 -16.08 -8.88 16.10
C THR A 38 -15.16 -7.85 15.49
N PRO A 39 -14.02 -7.52 16.11
CA PRO A 39 -13.03 -6.63 15.53
C PRO A 39 -12.45 -7.25 14.26
N VAL A 40 -12.32 -6.45 13.19
CA VAL A 40 -11.63 -6.86 11.97
C VAL A 40 -10.16 -6.46 12.12
N PRO A 41 -9.22 -7.42 12.30
CA PRO A 41 -7.82 -7.08 12.49
C PRO A 41 -7.20 -6.55 11.20
N LYS A 42 -6.25 -5.64 11.37
CA LYS A 42 -5.40 -5.14 10.29
C LYS A 42 -4.68 -6.32 9.64
N GLN A 43 -4.67 -6.35 8.32
CA GLN A 43 -4.00 -7.41 7.58
C GLN A 43 -2.51 -7.14 7.47
N ARG A 44 -1.67 -8.18 7.36
CA ARG A 44 -0.20 -8.03 7.31
C ARG A 44 0.29 -7.14 6.17
N TRP A 45 -0.41 -7.17 5.04
CA TRP A 45 -0.11 -6.37 3.85
C TRP A 45 -0.60 -4.92 3.93
N GLU A 46 -1.37 -4.56 4.96
CA GLU A 46 -1.75 -3.17 5.21
C GLU A 46 -0.60 -2.51 6.00
N LEU A 47 0.29 -1.85 5.27
CA LEU A 47 1.45 -1.19 5.84
C LEU A 47 1.05 0.15 6.47
N THR A 48 1.83 0.60 7.44
CA THR A 48 1.73 1.95 7.97
C THR A 48 2.74 2.85 7.26
N ARG A 49 2.40 4.14 7.13
CA ARG A 49 3.19 5.09 6.34
C ARG A 49 4.62 5.27 6.88
N ASP A 50 4.82 5.17 8.18
CA ASP A 50 6.12 5.26 8.86
C ASP A 50 7.11 4.15 8.46
N LYS A 51 6.60 3.03 7.92
CA LYS A 51 7.46 1.94 7.43
C LYS A 51 8.05 2.19 6.05
N VAL A 52 7.59 3.22 5.32
CA VAL A 52 7.94 3.43 3.91
C VAL A 52 8.56 4.82 3.71
N GLN A 53 9.81 4.83 3.26
CA GLN A 53 10.54 6.03 2.87
C GLN A 53 10.59 6.13 1.35
N LEU A 54 10.16 7.25 0.77
CA LEU A 54 10.33 7.54 -0.65
C LEU A 54 11.68 8.26 -0.84
N GLU A 55 12.44 7.88 -1.87
CA GLU A 55 13.77 8.43 -2.12
C GLU A 55 13.83 9.16 -3.46
N THR A 56 13.62 8.47 -4.58
CA THR A 56 13.81 9.05 -5.92
C THR A 56 12.74 8.56 -6.87
N LYS A 57 12.13 9.47 -7.65
CA LYS A 57 11.18 9.09 -8.69
C LYS A 57 11.92 8.35 -9.82
N ILE A 58 11.47 7.14 -10.12
CA ILE A 58 12.06 6.25 -11.14
C ILE A 58 11.17 6.07 -12.37
N GLY A 59 9.91 6.47 -12.28
CA GLY A 59 8.99 6.41 -13.41
C GLY A 59 7.70 7.18 -13.18
N GLU A 60 6.96 7.38 -14.26
CA GLU A 60 5.62 7.95 -14.26
C GLU A 60 4.81 7.27 -15.38
N GLY A 61 3.58 6.89 -15.07
CA GLY A 61 2.68 6.23 -16.01
C GLY A 61 1.23 6.65 -15.79
N ALA A 62 0.31 6.00 -16.51
CA ALA A 62 -1.12 6.33 -16.51
C ALA A 62 -1.79 6.27 -15.12
N PHE A 63 -1.20 5.48 -14.21
CA PHE A 63 -1.70 5.21 -12.86
C PHE A 63 -0.89 5.93 -11.76
N GLY A 64 -0.02 6.87 -12.12
CA GLY A 64 0.71 7.71 -11.17
C GLY A 64 2.23 7.54 -11.24
N GLU A 65 2.88 7.91 -10.14
CA GLU A 65 4.34 7.98 -10.06
C GLU A 65 4.90 6.71 -9.44
N VAL A 66 6.04 6.23 -9.94
CA VAL A 66 6.79 5.14 -9.33
C VAL A 66 8.07 5.69 -8.74
N TRP A 67 8.29 5.40 -7.47
CA TRP A 67 9.42 5.86 -6.69
C TRP A 67 10.28 4.68 -6.23
N LYS A 68 11.60 4.83 -6.27
CA LYS A 68 12.51 4.04 -5.45
C LYS A 68 12.37 4.49 -4.00
N GLY A 69 12.43 3.55 -3.08
CA GLY A 69 12.36 3.82 -1.64
C GLY A 69 12.84 2.64 -0.80
N THR A 70 12.59 2.73 0.50
CA THR A 70 12.89 1.67 1.46
C THR A 70 11.68 1.29 2.31
N LEU A 71 11.58 -0.01 2.62
CA LEU A 71 10.59 -0.60 3.50
C LEU A 71 11.27 -1.14 4.77
N ARG A 72 10.82 -0.67 5.94
CA ARG A 72 11.24 -1.20 7.24
C ARG A 72 10.14 -2.11 7.81
N GLU A 73 10.23 -3.40 7.54
CA GLU A 73 9.27 -4.38 8.05
C GLU A 73 9.40 -4.57 9.57
N ASP A 74 10.65 -4.63 10.04
CA ASP A 74 11.06 -4.91 11.41
C ASP A 74 12.13 -3.89 11.86
N PRO A 75 11.97 -3.24 13.04
CA PRO A 75 12.97 -2.31 13.56
C PRO A 75 14.37 -2.89 13.75
N SER A 76 14.48 -4.21 13.94
CA SER A 76 15.72 -4.95 14.16
C SER A 76 16.45 -5.38 12.88
N LYS A 77 15.81 -5.22 11.70
CA LYS A 77 16.36 -5.63 10.41
C LYS A 77 16.74 -4.42 9.56
N PRO A 78 17.71 -4.57 8.63
CA PRO A 78 17.98 -3.54 7.64
C PRO A 78 16.74 -3.28 6.78
N PRO A 79 16.51 -2.04 6.33
CA PRO A 79 15.46 -1.73 5.36
C PRO A 79 15.67 -2.47 4.04
N ILE A 80 14.57 -2.80 3.38
CA ILE A 80 14.56 -3.45 2.07
C ILE A 80 14.37 -2.36 1.00
N GLU A 81 15.16 -2.39 -0.08
CA GLU A 81 14.91 -1.52 -1.23
C GLU A 81 13.64 -1.95 -1.98
N VAL A 82 12.79 -0.98 -2.30
CA VAL A 82 11.46 -1.21 -2.87
C VAL A 82 11.14 -0.22 -3.98
N ALA A 83 10.26 -0.64 -4.89
CA ALA A 83 9.52 0.26 -5.76
C ALA A 83 8.17 0.61 -5.10
N VAL A 84 7.78 1.88 -5.17
CA VAL A 84 6.55 2.38 -4.57
C VAL A 84 5.73 3.11 -5.64
N LYS A 85 4.62 2.50 -6.05
CA LYS A 85 3.64 3.12 -6.95
C LYS A 85 2.74 4.02 -6.11
N VAL A 86 2.75 5.32 -6.39
CA VAL A 86 2.02 6.36 -5.64
C VAL A 86 0.90 6.91 -6.51
N LEU A 87 -0.33 6.76 -6.04
CA LEU A 87 -1.49 7.40 -6.64
C LEU A 87 -1.96 8.55 -5.73
N LYS A 88 -1.97 9.77 -6.29
CA LYS A 88 -2.61 10.93 -5.68
C LYS A 88 -4.03 11.04 -6.23
N VAL A 89 -5.02 11.03 -5.36
CA VAL A 89 -6.43 11.07 -5.73
C VAL A 89 -6.91 12.51 -5.80
N ASN A 90 -7.63 12.82 -6.85
CA ASN A 90 -8.47 14.01 -7.01
C ASN A 90 -9.88 13.56 -7.44
N GLU A 91 -10.82 14.50 -7.56
CA GLU A 91 -12.20 14.17 -7.95
C GLU A 91 -12.28 13.46 -9.32
N GLU A 92 -11.35 13.76 -10.23
CA GLU A 92 -11.32 13.25 -11.59
C GLU A 92 -10.84 11.79 -11.68
N ASN A 93 -10.04 11.33 -10.72
CA ASN A 93 -9.35 10.04 -10.79
C ASN A 93 -9.80 9.05 -9.71
N LYS A 94 -10.92 9.32 -9.02
CA LYS A 94 -11.48 8.45 -7.98
C LYS A 94 -11.67 7.01 -8.45
N ALA A 95 -12.07 6.80 -9.70
CA ALA A 95 -12.18 5.47 -10.31
C ALA A 95 -10.84 4.71 -10.38
N LYS A 96 -9.72 5.41 -10.53
CA LYS A 96 -8.38 4.79 -10.59
C LYS A 96 -7.95 4.17 -9.26
N ILE A 97 -8.55 4.58 -8.13
CA ILE A 97 -8.30 3.95 -6.84
C ILE A 97 -8.76 2.50 -6.84
N ASP A 98 -9.95 2.24 -7.39
CA ASP A 98 -10.52 0.90 -7.45
C ASP A 98 -9.69 -0.01 -8.36
N ASP A 99 -9.19 0.51 -9.48
CA ASP A 99 -8.26 -0.19 -10.36
C ASP A 99 -6.95 -0.53 -9.65
N MET A 100 -6.40 0.42 -8.88
CA MET A 100 -5.20 0.17 -8.10
C MET A 100 -5.43 -0.86 -6.98
N HIS A 101 -6.58 -0.82 -6.29
CA HIS A 101 -6.94 -1.85 -5.32
C HIS A 101 -7.12 -3.22 -5.99
N ARG A 102 -7.63 -3.26 -7.23
CA ARG A 102 -7.71 -4.48 -8.04
C ARG A 102 -6.31 -5.01 -8.38
N GLU A 103 -5.39 -4.14 -8.80
CA GLU A 103 -3.99 -4.48 -9.06
C GLU A 103 -3.33 -5.10 -7.80
N ALA A 104 -3.43 -4.42 -6.65
CA ALA A 104 -2.91 -4.92 -5.39
C ALA A 104 -3.53 -6.27 -4.97
N ARG A 105 -4.84 -6.46 -5.17
CA ARG A 105 -5.53 -7.72 -4.88
C ARG A 105 -5.05 -8.87 -5.75
N MET A 106 -4.72 -8.60 -7.01
CA MET A 106 -4.15 -9.62 -7.91
C MET A 106 -2.71 -9.94 -7.50
N MET A 107 -1.86 -8.93 -7.34
CA MET A 107 -0.45 -9.14 -6.97
C MET A 107 -0.29 -9.92 -5.67
N ARG A 108 -1.16 -9.65 -4.67
CA ARG A 108 -1.15 -10.35 -3.36
C ARG A 108 -1.32 -11.87 -3.46
N GLN A 109 -1.88 -12.39 -4.56
CA GLN A 109 -2.13 -13.82 -4.74
C GLN A 109 -0.92 -14.59 -5.28
N TYR A 110 0.11 -13.89 -5.76
CA TYR A 110 1.24 -14.51 -6.43
C TYR A 110 2.52 -14.35 -5.61
N LYS A 111 3.26 -15.45 -5.48
CA LYS A 111 4.62 -15.47 -4.96
C LYS A 111 5.44 -16.42 -5.83
N HIS A 112 6.17 -15.86 -6.78
CA HIS A 112 6.88 -16.64 -7.80
C HIS A 112 8.11 -15.90 -8.29
N ARG A 113 9.18 -16.63 -8.64
CA ARG A 113 10.48 -16.07 -9.05
C ARG A 113 10.40 -15.09 -10.23
N HIS A 114 9.41 -15.25 -11.10
CA HIS A 114 9.24 -14.45 -12.32
C HIS A 114 8.04 -13.48 -12.24
N VAL A 115 7.51 -13.26 -11.03
CA VAL A 115 6.43 -12.31 -10.76
C VAL A 115 6.93 -11.35 -9.69
N VAL A 116 6.82 -10.05 -9.95
CA VAL A 116 7.25 -8.98 -9.02
C VAL A 116 6.60 -9.21 -7.65
N GLU A 117 7.42 -9.32 -6.61
CA GLU A 117 6.92 -9.57 -5.26
C GLU A 117 6.16 -8.35 -4.72
N PHE A 118 4.98 -8.59 -4.16
CA PHE A 118 4.16 -7.59 -3.50
C PHE A 118 4.44 -7.59 -2.00
N TYR A 119 4.75 -6.42 -1.45
CA TYR A 119 4.98 -6.27 -0.01
C TYR A 119 3.75 -5.73 0.72
N GLY A 120 3.03 -4.77 0.13
CA GLY A 120 1.84 -4.24 0.79
C GLY A 120 1.27 -2.97 0.18
N VAL A 121 0.24 -2.45 0.85
CA VAL A 121 -0.43 -1.19 0.53
C VAL A 121 -0.33 -0.25 1.72
N VAL A 122 -0.03 1.01 1.48
CA VAL A 122 -0.16 2.10 2.46
C VAL A 122 -1.33 2.98 2.05
N ASN A 123 -2.33 3.09 2.92
CA ASN A 123 -3.39 4.09 2.81
C ASN A 123 -2.97 5.29 3.69
N GLU A 124 -2.27 6.26 3.11
CA GLU A 124 -1.72 7.41 3.87
C GLU A 124 -2.83 8.42 4.20
N SER A 125 -3.72 8.68 3.25
CA SER A 125 -4.91 9.50 3.46
C SER A 125 -6.01 9.04 2.50
N ALA A 126 -7.21 9.61 2.65
CA ALA A 126 -8.32 9.37 1.73
C ALA A 126 -7.92 9.59 0.26
N ASN A 127 -6.93 10.46 0.02
CA ASN A 127 -6.51 10.85 -1.30
C ASN A 127 -5.08 10.44 -1.67
N ARG A 128 -4.44 9.55 -0.91
CA ARG A 128 -3.08 9.10 -1.23
C ARG A 128 -2.88 7.65 -0.80
N VAL A 129 -2.68 6.81 -1.79
CA VAL A 129 -2.48 5.37 -1.61
C VAL A 129 -1.23 4.94 -2.35
N MET A 130 -0.50 4.00 -1.76
CA MET A 130 0.77 3.50 -2.28
C MET A 130 0.77 1.98 -2.33
N ILE A 131 1.27 1.40 -3.41
CA ILE A 131 1.60 -0.02 -3.51
C ILE A 131 3.11 -0.17 -3.39
N VAL A 132 3.55 -1.00 -2.45
CA VAL A 132 4.96 -1.31 -2.18
C VAL A 132 5.28 -2.68 -2.77
N MET A 133 6.28 -2.73 -3.64
CA MET A 133 6.66 -3.92 -4.41
C MET A 133 8.18 -4.05 -4.55
N GLU A 134 8.62 -5.20 -5.00
CA GLU A 134 10.03 -5.49 -5.31
C GLU A 134 10.62 -4.44 -6.27
N LEU A 135 11.79 -3.91 -5.92
CA LEU A 135 12.55 -3.07 -6.82
C LEU A 135 13.29 -3.95 -7.83
N ILE A 136 12.93 -3.80 -9.10
CA ILE A 136 13.56 -4.52 -10.19
C ILE A 136 14.67 -3.68 -10.82
N ASN A 137 15.88 -4.25 -10.84
CA ASN A 137 17.01 -3.68 -11.55
C ASN A 137 16.93 -3.97 -13.06
N GLY A 138 17.25 -2.98 -13.90
CA GLY A 138 17.28 -3.13 -15.37
C GLY A 138 16.17 -2.39 -16.13
N GLY A 139 15.25 -1.72 -15.42
CA GLY A 139 14.22 -0.86 -16.01
C GLY A 139 12.96 -1.61 -16.44
N GLY A 140 12.33 -1.18 -17.54
CA GLY A 140 11.22 -1.90 -18.19
C GLY A 140 11.71 -2.77 -19.36
N LEU A 141 11.12 -3.95 -19.55
CA LEU A 141 11.58 -4.93 -20.55
C LEU A 141 11.69 -4.31 -21.94
N HIS A 142 10.71 -3.48 -22.33
CA HIS A 142 10.73 -2.82 -23.63
C HIS A 142 11.93 -1.89 -23.82
N HIS A 143 12.28 -1.11 -22.78
CA HIS A 143 13.47 -0.26 -22.80
C HIS A 143 14.74 -1.12 -22.89
N TYR A 144 14.81 -2.19 -22.09
CA TYR A 144 15.93 -3.11 -22.11
C TYR A 144 16.16 -3.73 -23.49
N LEU A 145 15.09 -4.24 -24.14
CA LEU A 145 15.18 -4.85 -25.47
C LEU A 145 15.63 -3.86 -26.54
N ARG A 146 15.19 -2.60 -26.49
CA ARG A 146 15.64 -1.57 -27.44
C ARG A 146 17.12 -1.24 -27.30
N LYS A 147 17.63 -1.23 -26.06
CA LYS A 147 19.04 -0.93 -25.78
C LYS A 147 19.97 -2.10 -26.14
N ASN A 148 19.45 -3.32 -26.16
CA ASN A 148 20.23 -4.55 -26.33
C ASN A 148 19.85 -5.32 -27.61
N ARG A 149 19.53 -4.61 -28.70
CA ARG A 149 19.06 -5.22 -29.97
C ARG A 149 20.03 -6.24 -30.57
N ASP A 150 21.32 -6.14 -30.28
CA ASP A 150 22.37 -7.01 -30.85
C ASP A 150 22.65 -8.26 -30.00
N VAL A 151 22.00 -8.39 -28.84
CA VAL A 151 22.19 -9.54 -27.95
C VAL A 151 21.18 -10.62 -28.33
N GLY A 152 21.58 -11.54 -29.21
CA GLY A 152 20.76 -12.68 -29.67
C GLY A 152 20.28 -13.66 -28.58
N ARG A 153 20.58 -13.38 -27.29
CA ARG A 153 20.06 -14.06 -26.10
C ARG A 153 19.81 -13.03 -25.00
N ILE A 154 18.58 -12.96 -24.49
CA ILE A 154 18.26 -12.19 -23.28
C ILE A 154 19.03 -12.82 -22.11
N PRO A 155 19.98 -12.12 -21.44
CA PRO A 155 20.63 -12.65 -20.25
C PRO A 155 19.57 -12.93 -19.18
N ALA A 156 19.71 -14.01 -18.40
CA ALA A 156 18.71 -14.41 -17.40
C ALA A 156 18.33 -13.29 -16.40
N LEU A 157 19.21 -12.29 -16.20
CA LEU A 157 18.99 -11.12 -15.35
C LEU A 157 17.96 -10.12 -15.90
N ALA A 158 17.66 -10.14 -17.20
CA ALA A 158 16.66 -9.28 -17.83
C ALA A 158 15.24 -9.88 -17.85
N GLN A 159 15.07 -11.07 -17.26
CA GLN A 159 13.76 -11.72 -17.12
C GLN A 159 12.91 -11.10 -16.01
N ASN A 160 13.49 -10.31 -15.12
CA ASN A 160 12.77 -9.72 -13.99
C ASN A 160 12.18 -8.34 -14.29
N THR A 161 12.33 -7.84 -15.52
CA THR A 161 12.17 -6.44 -15.91
C THR A 161 10.71 -6.01 -16.16
N LEU A 162 9.88 -5.89 -15.12
CA LEU A 162 8.50 -5.38 -15.25
C LEU A 162 8.19 -4.29 -14.21
N CYS A 163 8.63 -3.06 -14.44
CA CYS A 163 7.96 -1.91 -13.83
C CYS A 163 8.23 -0.61 -14.60
N THR A 164 7.63 -0.42 -15.78
CA THR A 164 7.39 0.94 -16.31
C THR A 164 6.08 1.08 -17.10
N SER A 165 5.25 0.04 -17.23
CA SER A 165 4.07 0.08 -18.11
C SER A 165 3.00 -0.92 -17.70
N ALA A 166 2.26 -0.60 -16.65
CA ALA A 166 0.86 -0.99 -16.52
C ALA A 166 0.13 0.25 -16.00
#